data_AF-A0A961IPD1-F1
#
_entry.id   AF-A0A961IPD1-F1
#
_cell.length_a   1.000
_cell.length_b   1.000
_cell.length_c   1.000
_cell.angle_alpha   90.00
_cell.angle_beta   90.00
_cell.angle_gamma   90.00
#
_symmetry.space_group_name_H-M   'P 1'
#
loop_
_entity.id
_entity.type
_entity.pdbx_description
1 polymer ?
#
loop_
_entity_poly.entity_id
_entity_poly.type
_entity_poly.pdbx_seq_one_letter_code
_entity_poly.pdbx_strand_id
1 'polypeptide(L)'
;MRTTETILEERVRVRWINTILRSFWVTVAFTLTACTTPDDQLLSPAEANERILAAYAARDYQCGTGHSLTIPIYADADREDVEACVYNILAVDCSVWSSSSNIPVVCLAIQLSL
;
A
#
# COMPACT_ATOMS: atom_id res chain seq x y z
N MET A 1 -0.98 53.66 -29.00
CA MET A 1 -2.31 53.27 -28.49
C MET A 1 -2.35 51.76 -28.42
N ARG A 2 -2.39 51.18 -27.21
CA ARG A 2 -2.56 49.73 -27.01
C ARG A 2 -4.08 49.48 -26.98
N THR A 3 -4.58 48.67 -27.90
CA THR A 3 -6.01 48.40 -28.06
C THR A 3 -6.55 47.66 -26.84
N THR A 4 -7.75 48.01 -26.39
CA THR A 4 -8.42 47.47 -25.21
C THR A 4 -8.56 45.95 -25.22
N GLU A 5 -8.59 45.35 -26.40
CA GLU A 5 -8.62 43.90 -26.63
C GLU A 5 -7.36 43.18 -26.11
N THR A 6 -6.18 43.78 -26.28
CA THR A 6 -4.91 43.17 -25.83
C THR A 6 -4.79 43.12 -24.30
N ILE A 7 -5.41 44.08 -23.60
CA ILE A 7 -5.39 44.15 -22.13
C ILE A 7 -6.35 43.12 -21.52
N LEU A 8 -7.45 42.81 -22.21
CA LEU A 8 -8.41 41.79 -21.78
C LEU A 8 -7.82 40.38 -21.90
N GLU A 9 -7.14 40.08 -23.00
CA GLU A 9 -6.39 38.83 -23.23
C GLU A 9 -5.37 38.54 -22.12
N GLU A 10 -4.56 39.54 -21.74
CA GLU A 10 -3.56 39.40 -20.68
C GLU A 10 -4.20 39.13 -19.31
N ARG A 11 -5.31 39.82 -19.00
CA ARG A 11 -6.03 39.62 -17.73
C ARG A 11 -6.64 38.22 -17.62
N VAL A 12 -7.15 37.68 -18.72
CA VAL A 12 -7.68 36.30 -18.75
C VAL A 12 -6.56 35.29 -18.53
N ARG A 13 -5.42 35.42 -19.21
CA ARG A 13 -4.27 34.52 -19.03
C ARG A 13 -3.74 34.52 -17.59
N VAL A 14 -3.56 35.69 -16.99
CA VAL A 14 -3.06 35.82 -15.62
C VAL A 14 -4.04 35.20 -14.60
N ARG A 15 -5.35 35.37 -14.81
CA ARG A 15 -6.38 34.78 -13.96
C ARG A 15 -6.44 33.25 -14.06
N TRP A 16 -6.23 32.71 -15.26
CA TRP A 16 -6.14 31.26 -15.48
C TRP A 16 -4.90 30.66 -14.82
N ILE A 17 -3.73 31.27 -15.01
CA ILE A 17 -2.46 30.81 -14.42
C ILE A 17 -2.53 30.81 -12.89
N ASN A 18 -3.10 31.86 -12.28
CA ASN A 18 -3.22 31.95 -10.82
C ASN A 18 -4.20 30.92 -10.24
N THR A 19 -5.25 30.57 -11.00
CA THR A 19 -6.19 29.50 -10.59
C THR A 19 -5.50 28.14 -10.60
N ILE A 20 -4.75 27.83 -11.66
CA ILE A 20 -4.00 26.56 -11.77
C ILE A 20 -2.95 26.45 -10.66
N LEU A 21 -2.18 27.51 -10.42
CA LEU A 21 -1.18 27.54 -9.35
C LEU A 21 -1.82 27.34 -7.98
N ARG A 22 -2.95 28.00 -7.69
CA ARG A 22 -3.68 27.81 -6.43
C ARG A 22 -4.15 26.38 -6.25
N SER A 23 -4.73 25.77 -7.29
CA SER A 23 -5.16 24.36 -7.23
C SER A 23 -3.98 23.42 -6.96
N PHE A 24 -2.85 23.64 -7.64
CA PHE A 24 -1.63 22.85 -7.43
C PHE A 24 -1.11 22.96 -5.99
N TRP A 25 -1.03 24.18 -5.44
CA TRP A 25 -0.59 24.39 -4.06
C TRP A 25 -1.52 23.75 -3.02
N VAL A 26 -2.84 23.73 -3.27
CA VAL A 26 -3.81 23.04 -2.40
C VAL A 26 -3.59 21.52 -2.42
N THR A 27 -3.33 20.93 -3.58
CA THR A 27 -3.07 19.48 -3.69
C THR A 27 -1.78 19.09 -2.98
N VAL A 28 -0.70 19.87 -3.15
CA VAL A 28 0.59 19.63 -2.48
C VAL A 28 0.45 19.74 -0.96
N ALA A 29 -0.28 20.74 -0.46
CA ALA A 29 -0.51 20.90 0.97
C ALA A 29 -1.27 19.72 1.59
N PHE A 30 -2.23 19.12 0.87
CA PHE A 30 -2.97 17.94 1.32
C PHE A 30 -2.10 16.68 1.39
N THR A 31 -1.10 16.54 0.52
CA THR A 31 -0.21 15.36 0.53
C THR A 31 0.84 15.37 1.65
N LEU A 32 1.11 16.54 2.25
CA LEU A 32 2.15 16.71 3.27
C LEU A 32 1.69 16.39 4.71
N THR A 33 0.40 16.12 4.94
CA THR A 33 -0.12 15.80 6.28
C THR A 33 -0.06 14.30 6.63
N ALA A 34 0.53 13.45 5.78
CA ALA A 34 0.73 12.04 6.08
C ALA A 34 1.97 11.84 6.98
N CYS A 35 1.86 12.22 8.25
CA CYS A 35 2.84 11.83 9.28
C CYS A 35 2.41 10.48 9.90
N THR A 36 3.16 9.41 9.65
CA THR A 36 3.05 8.14 10.38
C THR A 36 3.98 8.20 11.59
N THR A 37 3.55 7.66 12.73
CA THR A 37 4.44 7.53 13.90
C THR A 37 5.19 6.20 13.82
N PRO A 38 6.41 6.07 14.41
CA PRO A 38 7.18 4.84 14.37
C PRO A 38 6.45 3.64 15.00
N ASP A 39 5.62 3.87 16.02
CA ASP A 39 4.81 2.83 16.66
C ASP A 39 3.71 2.27 15.74
N ASP A 40 3.25 3.04 14.74
CA ASP A 40 2.30 2.52 13.75
C ASP A 40 2.96 1.53 12.79
N GLN A 41 4.29 1.51 12.71
CA GLN A 41 5.02 0.70 11.73
C GLN A 41 5.26 -0.73 12.20
N LEU A 42 5.06 -1.04 13.49
CA LEU A 42 5.25 -2.39 14.01
C LEU A 42 3.91 -3.07 14.31
N LEU A 43 3.86 -4.38 14.07
CA LEU A 43 2.76 -5.26 14.43
C LEU A 43 3.24 -6.26 15.47
N SER A 44 2.42 -6.47 16.49
CA SER A 44 2.67 -7.55 17.44
C SER A 44 2.70 -8.91 16.73
N PRO A 45 3.39 -9.94 17.27
CA PRO A 45 3.45 -11.26 16.64
C PRO A 45 2.05 -11.84 16.44
N ALA A 46 1.15 -11.63 17.41
CA ALA A 46 -0.23 -12.12 17.32
C ALA A 46 -0.98 -11.49 16.14
N GLU A 47 -0.89 -10.15 16.01
CA GLU A 47 -1.57 -9.42 14.93
C GLU A 47 -0.98 -9.76 13.55
N ALA A 48 0.34 -9.88 13.45
CA ALA A 48 1.00 -10.28 12.20
C ALA A 48 0.57 -11.68 11.75
N ASN A 49 0.57 -12.66 12.66
CA ASN A 49 0.12 -14.02 12.36
C ASN A 49 -1.37 -14.08 11.99
N GLU A 50 -2.23 -13.32 12.68
CA GLU A 50 -3.66 -13.30 12.40
C GLU A 50 -3.94 -12.81 10.96
N ARG A 51 -3.29 -11.72 10.56
CA ARG A 51 -3.44 -11.17 9.20
C ARG A 51 -2.97 -12.13 8.12
N ILE A 52 -1.81 -12.76 8.32
CA ILE A 52 -1.26 -13.74 7.37
C ILE A 52 -2.17 -14.97 7.30
N LEU A 53 -2.63 -15.48 8.44
CA LEU A 53 -3.52 -16.63 8.50
C LEU A 53 -4.87 -16.35 7.81
N ALA A 54 -5.42 -15.16 8.00
CA ALA A 54 -6.63 -14.73 7.30
C ALA A 54 -6.44 -14.69 5.78
N ALA A 55 -5.28 -14.22 5.30
CA ALA A 55 -4.95 -14.21 3.88
C ALA A 55 -4.84 -15.63 3.30
N TYR A 56 -4.18 -16.54 4.03
CA TYR A 56 -4.12 -17.97 3.68
C TYR A 56 -5.51 -18.58 3.57
N ALA A 57 -6.35 -18.41 4.60
CA ALA A 57 -7.70 -18.95 4.63
C ALA A 57 -8.56 -18.41 3.48
N ALA A 58 -8.45 -17.10 3.18
CA ALA A 58 -9.15 -16.48 2.07
C ALA A 58 -8.68 -17.06 0.72
N ARG A 59 -7.37 -17.25 0.53
CA ARG A 59 -6.84 -17.80 -0.71
C ARG A 59 -7.19 -19.27 -0.90
N ASP A 60 -7.11 -20.05 0.17
CA ASP A 60 -7.53 -21.46 0.17
C ASP A 60 -9.00 -21.64 -0.17
N TYR A 61 -9.86 -20.80 0.41
CA TYR A 61 -11.28 -20.78 0.07
C TYR A 61 -11.51 -20.47 -1.43
N GLN A 62 -10.78 -19.50 -1.98
CA GLN A 62 -10.89 -19.13 -3.39
C GLN A 62 -10.39 -20.22 -4.34
N CYS A 63 -9.30 -20.90 -3.99
CA CYS A 63 -8.65 -21.89 -4.84
C CYS A 63 -9.08 -23.33 -4.60
N GLY A 64 -9.94 -23.58 -3.59
CA GLY A 64 -10.39 -24.92 -3.22
C GLY A 64 -9.27 -25.80 -2.63
N THR A 65 -8.29 -25.17 -1.97
CA THR A 65 -7.12 -25.82 -1.38
C THR A 65 -7.17 -25.76 0.14
N GLY A 66 -6.18 -26.37 0.80
CA GLY A 66 -6.03 -26.30 2.25
C GLY A 66 -4.57 -26.32 2.65
N HIS A 67 -4.02 -25.15 2.94
CA HIS A 67 -2.65 -24.96 3.39
C HIS A 67 -2.63 -24.63 4.88
N SER A 68 -1.56 -25.06 5.56
CA SER A 68 -1.31 -24.70 6.94
C SER A 68 -0.15 -23.72 7.02
N LEU A 69 -0.29 -22.67 7.83
CA LEU A 69 0.82 -21.78 8.13
C LEU A 69 1.89 -22.59 8.87
N THR A 70 3.04 -22.80 8.23
CA THR A 70 4.04 -23.73 8.74
C THR A 70 4.98 -23.09 9.77
N ILE A 71 5.11 -21.76 9.75
CA ILE A 71 6.05 -21.05 10.62
C ILE A 71 5.41 -19.73 11.10
N PRO A 72 5.03 -19.63 12.38
CA PRO A 72 4.48 -18.40 12.93
C PRO A 72 5.58 -17.36 13.21
N ILE A 73 5.19 -16.09 13.21
CA ILE A 73 6.03 -14.95 13.60
C ILE A 73 6.08 -14.88 15.14
N TYR A 74 7.27 -14.71 15.73
CA TYR A 74 7.46 -14.72 17.19
C TYR A 74 7.87 -13.38 17.80
N ALA A 75 8.19 -12.37 16.98
CA ALA A 75 8.62 -11.06 17.43
C ALA A 75 7.93 -9.97 16.58
N ASP A 76 8.02 -8.71 17.02
CA ASP A 76 7.33 -7.60 16.36
C ASP A 76 7.83 -7.47 14.92
N ALA A 77 6.89 -7.43 13.98
CA ALA A 77 7.19 -7.38 12.56
C ALA A 77 6.84 -6.01 11.98
N ASP A 78 7.58 -5.57 10.96
CA ASP A 78 7.21 -4.37 10.22
C ASP A 78 5.86 -4.58 9.51
N ARG A 79 4.96 -3.61 9.67
CA ARG A 79 3.63 -3.61 9.08
C ARG A 79 3.71 -3.67 7.57
N GLU A 80 4.64 -2.95 6.95
CA GLU A 80 4.79 -2.93 5.50
C GLU A 80 5.19 -4.31 4.98
N ASP A 81 6.09 -5.01 5.68
CA ASP A 81 6.49 -6.37 5.31
C ASP A 81 5.33 -7.37 5.45
N VAL A 82 4.54 -7.26 6.53
CA VAL A 82 3.35 -8.10 6.74
C VAL A 82 2.29 -7.82 5.67
N GLU A 83 2.05 -6.55 5.32
CA GLU A 83 1.09 -6.17 4.28
C GLU A 83 1.56 -6.63 2.89
N ALA A 84 2.86 -6.51 2.59
CA ALA A 84 3.44 -7.04 1.37
C ALA A 84 3.29 -8.57 1.29
N CYS A 85 3.52 -9.28 2.38
CA CYS A 85 3.29 -10.72 2.46
C CYS A 85 1.81 -11.08 2.17
N VAL A 86 0.87 -10.42 2.86
CA VAL A 86 -0.58 -10.62 2.65
C VAL A 86 -0.97 -10.37 1.19
N TYR A 87 -0.50 -9.27 0.61
CA TYR A 87 -0.76 -8.95 -0.79
C TYR A 87 -0.26 -10.05 -1.73
N ASN A 88 0.95 -10.56 -1.52
CA ASN A 88 1.51 -11.62 -2.35
C ASN A 88 0.74 -12.93 -2.23
N ILE A 89 0.27 -13.30 -1.03
CA ILE A 89 -0.61 -14.47 -0.84
C ILE A 89 -1.89 -14.32 -1.67
N LEU A 90 -2.52 -13.15 -1.62
CA LEU A 90 -3.79 -12.90 -2.32
C LEU A 90 -3.63 -12.76 -3.83
N ALA A 91 -2.45 -12.33 -4.30
CA ALA A 91 -2.17 -12.12 -5.73
C ALA A 91 -1.73 -13.39 -6.47
N VAL A 92 -1.23 -14.43 -5.80
CA VAL A 92 -0.73 -15.65 -6.43
C VAL A 92 -1.85 -16.47 -7.05
N ASP A 93 -1.82 -16.72 -8.36
CA ASP A 93 -2.81 -17.54 -9.10
C ASP A 93 -3.07 -18.92 -8.49
N CYS A 94 -4.31 -19.41 -8.59
CA CYS A 94 -4.70 -20.70 -7.99
C CYS A 94 -3.94 -21.91 -8.54
N SER A 95 -3.52 -21.89 -9.81
CA SER A 95 -2.68 -22.95 -10.37
C SER A 95 -1.31 -23.02 -9.69
N VAL A 96 -0.77 -21.87 -9.29
CA VAL A 96 0.50 -21.79 -8.54
C VAL A 96 0.24 -22.13 -7.08
N TRP A 97 -0.77 -21.50 -6.46
CA TRP A 97 -1.16 -21.71 -5.06
C TRP A 97 -1.38 -23.18 -4.72
N SER A 98 -2.13 -23.90 -5.56
CA SER A 98 -2.42 -25.33 -5.37
C SER A 98 -1.19 -26.24 -5.51
N SER A 99 -0.16 -25.79 -6.21
CA SER A 99 1.10 -26.53 -6.40
C SER A 99 2.15 -26.17 -5.34
N SER A 100 2.01 -25.02 -4.69
CA SER A 100 2.97 -24.49 -3.74
C SER A 100 2.54 -24.81 -2.31
N SER A 101 3.16 -25.81 -1.69
CA SER A 101 3.17 -25.95 -0.23
C SER A 101 3.96 -24.81 0.47
N ASN A 102 4.54 -23.89 -0.30
CA ASN A 102 5.57 -22.99 0.17
C ASN A 102 5.03 -21.58 0.40
N ILE A 103 5.38 -21.06 1.57
CA ILE A 103 5.23 -19.66 1.96
C ILE A 103 5.86 -18.76 0.88
N PRO A 104 5.15 -17.73 0.37
CA PRO A 104 5.77 -16.77 -0.55
C PRO A 104 7.07 -16.25 0.05
N VAL A 105 8.13 -16.12 -0.77
CA VAL A 105 9.47 -15.70 -0.30
C VAL A 105 9.42 -14.37 0.48
N VAL A 106 8.49 -13.49 0.11
CA VAL A 106 8.23 -12.22 0.81
C VAL A 106 7.81 -12.44 2.27
N CYS A 107 7.01 -13.46 2.55
CA CYS A 107 6.59 -13.80 3.90
C CYS A 107 7.72 -14.47 4.72
N LEU A 108 8.67 -15.15 4.06
CA LEU A 108 9.87 -15.69 4.71
C LEU A 108 10.85 -14.58 5.11
N ALA A 109 10.87 -13.45 4.38
CA ALA A 109 11.75 -12.33 4.67
C ALA A 109 11.45 -11.69 6.04
N ILE A 110 10.18 -11.66 6.46
CA ILE A 110 9.75 -11.16 7.79
C ILE A 110 10.48 -11.88 8.94
N GLN A 111 10.83 -13.16 8.75
CA GLN A 111 11.54 -13.93 9.78
C GLN A 111 13.04 -13.70 9.79
N LEU A 112 13.63 -13.28 8.67
CA LEU A 112 15.07 -13.03 8.56
C LEU A 112 15.44 -11.60 9.00
N SER A 113 14.46 -10.69 9.03
CA SER A 113 14.60 -9.31 9.49
C SER A 113 14.43 -9.15 11.01
N LEU A 114 14.10 -10.25 11.72
CA LEU A 114 13.89 -10.34 13.17
C LEU A 114 15.16 -10.73 13.94
#